data_AF-A0AAV4B6G6-F1
#
_entry.id   AF-A0AAV4B6G6-F1
#
_cell.length_a   1.000
_cell.length_b   1.000
_cell.length_c   1.000
_cell.angle_alpha   90.00
_cell.angle_beta   90.00
_cell.angle_gamma   90.00
#
_symmetry.space_group_name_H-M   'P 1'
#
loop_
_entity.id
_entity.type
_entity.pdbx_description
1 polymer ?
#
loop_
_entity_poly.entity_id
_entity_poly.type
_entity_poly.pdbx_seq_one_letter_code
_entity_poly.pdbx_strand_id
1 'polypeptide(L)'
;MCQKSGWFGNECQYQCHCMDGDKVCSRDTGECRGKCAQGWFGPACQYVVLNTKQNARQPTWLTDSDSNNQTCNDDYRQTVEVELETPQPISWLRGTTQNIGMINLVLT
;
A
#
# COMPACT_ATOMS: atom_id res chain seq x y z
N MET A 1 -20.18 11.47 10.67
CA MET A 1 -20.42 10.42 9.67
C MET A 1 -20.38 11.02 8.27
N CYS A 2 -19.63 10.40 7.35
CA CYS A 2 -19.57 10.86 5.98
C CYS A 2 -20.91 10.62 5.26
N GLN A 3 -21.45 11.64 4.56
CA GLN A 3 -22.74 11.52 3.86
C GLN A 3 -22.61 10.92 2.45
N LYS A 4 -21.39 10.93 1.89
CA LYS A 4 -21.07 10.39 0.57
C LYS A 4 -20.75 8.90 0.69
N SER A 5 -21.51 8.05 -0.02
CA SER A 5 -21.25 6.61 -0.05
C SER A 5 -19.86 6.31 -0.62
N GLY A 6 -19.17 5.32 -0.04
CA GLY A 6 -17.80 4.97 -0.45
C GLY A 6 -16.73 5.93 0.07
N TRP A 7 -17.06 6.87 0.96
CA TRP A 7 -16.09 7.80 1.54
C TRP A 7 -16.15 7.79 3.07
N PHE A 8 -15.00 8.03 3.70
CA PHE A 8 -14.82 7.99 5.15
C PHE A 8 -13.72 8.97 5.61
N GLY A 9 -13.48 9.00 6.92
CA GLY A 9 -12.50 9.88 7.56
C GLY A 9 -13.02 11.29 7.82
N ASN A 10 -12.15 12.14 8.37
CA ASN A 10 -12.50 13.54 8.57
C ASN A 10 -12.78 14.20 7.21
N GLU A 11 -13.80 15.05 7.16
CA GLU A 11 -14.22 15.77 5.94
C GLU A 11 -14.52 14.87 4.72
N CYS A 12 -14.77 13.56 4.90
CA CYS A 12 -14.95 12.62 3.79
C CYS A 12 -13.78 12.58 2.80
N GLN A 13 -12.54 12.71 3.29
CA GLN A 13 -11.36 12.83 2.43
C GLN A 13 -10.82 11.50 1.88
N TYR A 14 -11.23 10.35 2.44
CA TYR A 14 -10.74 9.04 2.00
C TYR A 14 -11.83 8.26 1.26
N GLN A 15 -11.48 7.71 0.11
CA GLN A 15 -12.36 6.84 -0.69
C GLN A 15 -12.06 5.37 -0.42
N CYS A 16 -13.12 4.57 -0.27
CA CYS A 16 -13.09 3.12 -0.21
C CYS A 16 -13.10 2.54 -1.62
N HIS A 17 -12.40 1.42 -1.82
CA HIS A 17 -12.46 0.64 -3.05
C HIS A 17 -12.76 -0.83 -2.75
N CYS A 18 -13.93 -1.07 -2.17
CA CYS A 18 -14.40 -2.40 -1.79
C CYS A 18 -14.80 -3.22 -3.03
N MET A 19 -14.58 -4.53 -3.00
CA MET A 19 -14.93 -5.45 -4.09
C MET A 19 -16.44 -5.44 -4.40
N ASP A 20 -17.28 -5.38 -3.36
CA ASP A 20 -18.75 -5.36 -3.49
C ASP A 20 -19.31 -3.93 -3.63
N GLY A 21 -18.43 -2.94 -3.88
CA GLY A 21 -18.76 -1.54 -4.14
C GLY A 21 -18.98 -0.67 -2.89
N ASP A 22 -19.28 0.60 -3.13
CA ASP A 22 -19.33 1.66 -2.12
C ASP A 22 -20.35 1.44 -0.99
N LYS A 23 -21.34 0.58 -1.21
CA LYS A 23 -22.41 0.29 -0.23
C LYS A 23 -21.91 -0.53 0.96
N VAL A 24 -20.83 -1.30 0.79
CA VAL A 24 -20.25 -2.13 1.86
C VAL A 24 -19.15 -1.44 2.65
N CYS A 25 -18.78 -0.21 2.26
CA CYS A 25 -17.84 0.65 2.98
C CYS A 25 -18.52 1.31 4.18
N SER A 26 -17.97 1.09 5.37
CA SER A 26 -18.40 1.79 6.59
C SER A 26 -18.12 3.29 6.48
N ARG A 27 -19.14 4.13 6.72
CA ARG A 27 -19.00 5.60 6.66
C ARG A 27 -18.25 6.20 7.86
N ASP A 28 -18.09 5.42 8.92
CA ASP A 28 -17.40 5.84 10.14
C ASP A 28 -15.94 5.36 10.15
N THR A 29 -15.70 4.11 9.74
CA THR A 29 -14.36 3.48 9.80
C THR A 29 -13.70 3.30 8.43
N GLY A 30 -14.46 3.33 7.33
CA GLY A 30 -13.97 2.98 5.99
C GLY A 30 -13.88 1.47 5.72
N GLU A 31 -14.08 0.62 6.73
CA GLU A 31 -13.91 -0.82 6.57
C GLU A 31 -14.89 -1.41 5.54
N CYS A 32 -14.35 -2.22 4.64
CA CYS A 32 -15.10 -3.02 3.69
C CYS A 32 -15.55 -4.32 4.36
N ARG A 33 -16.84 -4.70 4.26
CA ARG A 33 -17.35 -6.01 4.74
C ARG A 33 -16.92 -7.20 3.85
N GLY A 34 -15.73 -7.14 3.24
CA GLY A 34 -15.26 -8.09 2.24
C GLY A 34 -13.82 -7.80 1.81
N LYS A 35 -13.48 -8.20 0.58
CA LYS A 35 -12.15 -7.96 -0.01
C LYS A 35 -12.06 -6.58 -0.68
N CYS A 36 -10.85 -6.14 -0.94
CA CYS A 36 -10.61 -4.97 -1.79
C CYS A 36 -10.84 -5.32 -3.26
N ALA A 37 -11.27 -4.31 -4.02
CA ALA A 37 -11.26 -4.39 -5.47
C ALA A 37 -9.83 -4.65 -5.97
N GLN A 38 -9.71 -5.25 -7.16
CA GLN A 38 -8.40 -5.53 -7.75
C GLN A 38 -7.58 -4.24 -7.86
N GLY A 39 -6.31 -4.30 -7.42
CA GLY A 39 -5.40 -3.15 -7.40
C GLY A 39 -5.57 -2.23 -6.19
N TRP A 40 -6.37 -2.60 -5.19
CA TRP A 40 -6.54 -1.83 -3.95
C TRP A 40 -6.19 -2.66 -2.72
N PHE A 41 -5.68 -1.99 -1.68
CA PHE A 41 -5.32 -2.60 -0.41
C PHE A 41 -5.45 -1.62 0.77
N GLY A 42 -5.22 -2.14 1.97
CA GLY A 42 -5.34 -1.40 3.23
C GLY A 42 -6.64 -1.73 3.98
N PRO A 43 -6.75 -1.30 5.25
CA PRO A 43 -7.92 -1.62 6.10
C PRO A 43 -9.27 -1.18 5.53
N ALA A 44 -9.28 -0.09 4.75
CA ALA A 44 -10.45 0.46 4.08
C ALA A 44 -10.36 0.34 2.55
N CYS A 45 -9.42 -0.46 2.03
CA CYS A 45 -9.11 -0.56 0.61
C CYS A 45 -8.83 0.81 -0.02
N GLN A 46 -8.19 1.70 0.74
CA GLN A 46 -8.01 3.11 0.41
C GLN A 46 -6.69 3.39 -0.34
N TYR A 47 -5.82 2.38 -0.46
CA TYR A 47 -4.51 2.52 -1.09
C TYR A 47 -4.46 1.77 -2.41
N VAL A 48 -3.97 2.42 -3.46
CA VAL A 48 -3.77 1.82 -4.77
C VAL A 48 -2.44 1.05 -4.80
N VAL A 49 -2.47 -0.15 -5.36
CA VAL A 49 -1.26 -0.90 -5.70
C VAL A 49 -0.67 -0.27 -6.95
N LEU A 50 0.51 0.32 -6.83
CA LEU A 50 1.23 0.86 -7.97
C LEU A 50 2.05 -0.23 -8.65
N ASN A 51 1.97 -0.28 -9.98
CA ASN A 51 2.83 -1.14 -10.77
C ASN A 51 4.21 -0.49 -10.94
N THR A 52 5.24 -1.33 -10.94
CA THR A 52 6.63 -0.91 -11.13
C THR A 52 7.12 -1.45 -12.48
N LYS A 53 8.06 -0.76 -13.14
CA LYS A 53 8.64 -1.20 -14.42
C LYS A 53 9.34 -2.55 -14.32
N GLN A 54 9.66 -2.98 -13.11
CA GLN A 54 10.08 -4.35 -12.86
C GLN A 54 8.87 -5.28 -12.93
N ASN A 55 8.50 -5.66 -14.15
CA ASN A 55 7.53 -6.72 -14.41
C ASN A 55 8.15 -8.10 -14.08
N ALA A 56 8.29 -8.38 -12.80
CA ALA A 56 8.28 -9.72 -12.22
C ALA A 56 7.93 -9.49 -10.75
N ARG A 57 6.84 -10.12 -10.28
CA ARG A 57 6.41 -10.25 -8.87
C ARG A 57 7.43 -9.64 -7.92
N GLN A 58 7.07 -8.56 -7.21
CA GLN A 58 7.80 -7.92 -6.10
C GLN A 58 9.21 -8.49 -5.95
N PRO A 59 10.29 -7.75 -6.28
CA PRO A 59 11.61 -8.33 -6.44
C PRO A 59 11.80 -9.40 -5.38
N THR A 60 12.04 -10.65 -5.75
CA THR A 60 12.02 -11.79 -4.80
C THR A 60 13.03 -11.64 -3.65
N TRP A 61 13.81 -10.55 -3.68
CA TRP A 61 14.71 -10.08 -2.64
C TRP A 61 14.10 -9.02 -1.70
N LEU A 62 13.04 -8.28 -2.06
CA LEU A 62 12.30 -7.42 -1.11
C LEU A 62 11.50 -8.23 -0.07
N THR A 63 11.26 -9.49 -0.38
CA THR A 63 10.60 -10.45 0.50
C THR A 63 11.55 -11.63 0.67
N ASP A 64 11.72 -12.16 1.87
CA ASP A 64 12.39 -13.45 2.12
C ASP A 64 11.59 -14.67 1.58
N SER A 65 10.48 -14.42 0.88
CA SER A 65 9.63 -15.42 0.21
C SER A 65 8.99 -16.42 1.16
N ASP A 66 8.87 -16.09 2.44
CA ASP A 66 8.12 -16.85 3.41
C ASP A 66 7.03 -16.02 4.12
N SER A 67 6.29 -16.65 5.04
CA SER A 67 5.23 -15.99 5.82
C SER A 67 5.67 -15.63 7.24
N ASN A 68 6.95 -15.80 7.58
CA ASN A 68 7.49 -15.57 8.89
C ASN A 68 8.00 -14.13 9.00
N ASN A 69 7.50 -13.36 9.97
CA ASN A 69 7.94 -11.98 10.17
C ASN A 69 9.20 -11.85 11.04
N GLN A 70 9.81 -12.98 11.43
CA GLN A 70 11.02 -13.05 12.25
C GLN A 70 12.27 -13.35 11.42
N THR A 71 12.11 -13.64 10.14
CA THR A 71 13.17 -13.83 9.17
C THR A 71 13.46 -12.50 8.47
N CYS A 72 14.69 -12.36 8.00
CA CYS A 72 15.13 -11.22 7.22
C CYS A 72 15.46 -11.70 5.81
N ASN A 73 15.36 -10.80 4.85
CA ASN A 73 15.94 -11.05 3.54
C ASN A 73 17.48 -11.12 3.66
N ASP A 74 18.07 -12.24 3.24
CA ASP A 74 19.51 -12.50 3.28
C ASP A 74 20.30 -11.90 2.09
N ASP A 75 19.65 -11.09 1.25
CA ASP A 75 20.35 -10.37 0.15
C ASP A 75 21.30 -9.31 0.73
N TYR A 76 22.45 -9.16 0.08
CA TYR A 76 23.52 -8.22 0.44
C TYR A 76 23.29 -6.81 -0.12
N ARG A 77 22.21 -6.60 -0.89
CA ARG A 77 21.85 -5.29 -1.44
C ARG A 77 21.45 -4.30 -0.36
N GLN A 78 22.07 -3.13 -0.41
CA GLN A 78 21.82 -2.02 0.54
C GLN A 78 20.86 -0.96 -0.02
N THR A 79 20.45 -1.09 -1.29
CA THR A 79 19.63 -0.09 -2.00
C THR A 79 18.40 -0.75 -2.61
N VAL A 80 17.25 -0.11 -2.42
CA VAL A 80 15.99 -0.45 -3.09
C VAL A 80 15.67 0.63 -4.10
N GLU A 81 15.73 0.27 -5.38
CA GLU A 81 15.31 1.14 -6.47
C GLU A 81 13.93 0.70 -6.96
N VAL A 82 12.98 1.61 -6.90
CA VAL A 82 11.60 1.39 -7.35
C VAL A 82 11.27 2.41 -8.43
N GLU A 83 11.12 1.93 -9.67
CA GLU A 83 10.65 2.76 -10.77
C GLU A 83 9.19 2.43 -11.07
N LEU A 84 8.32 3.44 -11.03
CA LEU A 84 6.90 3.26 -11.35
C LEU A 84 6.73 3.01 -12.86
N GLU A 85 5.86 2.05 -13.20
CA GLU A 85 5.51 1.76 -14.60
C GLU A 85 4.89 2.98 -15.27
N THR A 86 3.95 3.61 -14.55
CA THR A 86 3.34 4.88 -14.93
C THR A 86 3.75 5.94 -13.91
N PRO A 87 4.27 7.10 -14.33
CA PRO A 87 4.53 8.21 -13.42
C PRO A 87 3.25 8.62 -12.68
N GLN A 88 3.28 8.60 -11.35
CA GLN A 88 2.16 8.96 -10.49
C GLN A 88 2.66 9.88 -9.36
N PRO A 89 1.88 10.88 -8.92
CA PRO A 89 2.24 11.67 -7.76
C PRO A 89 2.17 10.81 -6.50
N ILE A 90 3.27 10.77 -5.75
CA ILE A 90 3.36 10.10 -4.46
C ILE A 90 3.29 11.17 -3.36
N SER A 91 2.22 11.18 -2.57
CA SER A 91 2.05 12.15 -1.48
C SER A 91 2.67 11.70 -0.15
N TRP A 92 2.88 10.40 0.02
CA TRP A 92 3.52 9.82 1.21
C TRP A 92 4.20 8.50 0.85
N LEU A 93 5.31 8.19 1.52
CA LEU A 93 5.98 6.90 1.48
C LEU A 93 6.14 6.40 2.91
N ARG A 94 5.78 5.14 3.17
CA ARG A 94 5.96 4.51 4.48
C ARG A 94 6.92 3.34 4.36
N GLY A 95 8.03 3.40 5.08
CA GLY A 95 8.94 2.29 5.30
C GLY A 95 9.07 2.00 6.80
N THR A 96 9.28 0.75 7.16
CA THR A 96 9.59 0.33 8.54
C THR A 96 10.92 -0.41 8.55
N THR A 97 11.80 -0.04 9.48
CA THR A 97 13.10 -0.68 9.68
C THR A 97 13.34 -0.87 11.17
N GLN A 98 14.14 -1.88 11.52
CA GLN A 98 14.62 -2.07 12.89
C GLN A 98 15.63 -0.98 13.29
N ASN A 99 16.33 -0.36 12.33
CA ASN A 99 17.32 0.68 12.59
C ASN A 99 17.18 1.84 11.60
N ILE A 100 16.58 2.93 12.08
CA ILE A 100 16.27 4.11 11.26
C ILE A 100 17.51 4.87 10.80
N GLY A 101 18.64 4.74 11.52
CA GLY A 101 19.90 5.43 11.18
C GLY A 101 20.60 4.89 9.93
N MET A 102 20.11 3.78 9.36
CA MET A 102 20.70 3.12 8.19
C MET A 102 19.91 3.36 6.90
N ILE A 103 18.80 4.12 6.93
CA ILE A 103 18.01 4.42 5.73
C ILE A 103 18.43 5.77 5.14
N ASN A 104 18.79 5.75 3.86
CA ASN A 104 18.86 6.94 3.03
C ASN A 104 17.73 6.87 1.99
N LEU A 105 16.79 7.83 2.04
CA LEU A 105 15.69 7.94 1.07
C LEU A 105 16.04 8.99 0.02
N VAL A 106 16.08 8.56 -1.24
CA VAL A 106 16.29 9.44 -2.38
C VAL A 106 15.06 9.35 -3.28
N LEU A 107 14.45 10.50 -3.58
CA LEU A 107 13.34 10.63 -4.53
C LEU A 107 13.86 11.42 -5.73
N THR A 108 13.79 10.83 -6.92
CA THR A 108 14.26 11.41 -8.19
C THR A 108 13.17 11.39 -9.24
#